data_AF-A0A7E6FJ77-F1
#
_entry.id   AF-A0A7E6FJ77-F1
#
_cell.length_a   1.000
_cell.length_b   1.000
_cell.length_c   1.000
_cell.angle_alpha   90.00
_cell.angle_beta   90.00
_cell.angle_gamma   90.00
#
_symmetry.space_group_name_H-M   'P 1'
#
loop_
_entity.id
_entity.type
_entity.pdbx_description
1 polymer ?
#
loop_
_entity_poly.entity_id
_entity_poly.type
_entity_poly.pdbx_seq_one_letter_code
_entity_poly.pdbx_strand_id
1 'polypeptide(L)'
;MDGVGGVGILLVKKWVHKVIEVVRSNLTTHKRIHSGEKPYVCDVCGEKPYECDVCAKSFSVKHHLTTHTRIHTGDKPHRCDVCGKFFAQNSHLTAHKRTHTGEKPFQCDICSKSFLASSELTCHIRTHTGEKPYQCDVCHKSFFQKGHLTKHIRVHTQQ
;
A
#
# COMPACT_ATOMS: atom_id res chain seq x y z
N MET A 1 -58.72 19.60 -17.38
CA MET A 1 -57.55 20.49 -17.35
C MET A 1 -57.52 21.02 -15.92
N ASP A 2 -56.64 20.67 -15.00
CA ASP A 2 -55.32 20.05 -15.03
C ASP A 2 -55.06 19.45 -13.64
N GLY A 3 -54.22 18.42 -13.50
CA GLY A 3 -53.98 17.91 -12.15
C GLY A 3 -53.09 16.70 -11.94
N VAL A 4 -52.10 16.39 -12.80
CA VAL A 4 -51.09 15.37 -12.46
C VAL A 4 -49.73 15.70 -13.09
N GLY A 5 -48.97 16.63 -12.50
CA GLY A 5 -47.64 17.00 -13.03
C GLY A 5 -46.64 17.58 -12.03
N GLY A 6 -47.01 17.77 -10.75
CA GLY A 6 -46.18 18.49 -9.79
C GLY A 6 -45.16 17.64 -9.01
N VAL A 7 -45.44 16.36 -8.79
CA VAL A 7 -44.66 15.54 -7.84
C VAL A 7 -43.37 14.97 -8.47
N GLY A 8 -43.42 14.57 -9.75
CA GLY A 8 -42.26 14.01 -10.46
C GLY A 8 -41.16 15.05 -10.74
N ILE A 9 -41.53 16.27 -11.11
CA ILE A 9 -40.57 17.36 -11.39
C ILE A 9 -39.85 17.80 -10.11
N LEU A 10 -40.54 17.82 -8.96
CA LEU A 10 -39.95 18.18 -7.68
C LEU A 10 -38.94 17.13 -7.20
N LEU A 11 -39.19 15.85 -7.45
CA LEU A 11 -38.27 14.75 -7.13
C LEU A 11 -37.01 14.78 -7.99
N VAL A 12 -37.14 15.05 -9.30
CA VAL A 12 -36.00 15.20 -10.22
C VAL A 12 -35.16 16.44 -9.87
N LYS A 13 -35.80 17.57 -9.55
CA LYS A 13 -35.10 18.79 -9.09
C LYS A 13 -34.34 18.55 -7.78
N LYS A 14 -34.93 17.83 -6.83
CA LYS A 14 -34.27 17.45 -5.57
C LYS A 14 -33.09 16.50 -5.80
N TRP A 15 -33.19 15.57 -6.77
CA TRP A 15 -32.10 14.66 -7.12
C TRP A 15 -30.94 15.40 -7.81
N VAL A 16 -31.20 16.26 -8.80
CA VAL A 16 -30.18 17.08 -9.48
C VAL A 16 -29.48 18.01 -8.51
N HIS A 17 -30.23 18.68 -7.61
CA HIS A 17 -29.65 19.54 -6.59
C HIS A 17 -28.73 18.75 -5.64
N LYS A 18 -29.19 17.57 -5.19
CA LYS A 18 -28.40 16.68 -4.33
C LYS A 18 -27.13 16.17 -5.02
N VAL A 19 -27.18 15.87 -6.32
CA VAL A 19 -25.99 15.50 -7.12
C VAL A 19 -25.02 16.67 -7.24
N ILE A 20 -25.51 17.88 -7.54
CA ILE A 20 -24.67 19.09 -7.64
C ILE A 20 -23.98 19.40 -6.30
N GLU A 21 -24.68 19.27 -5.17
CA GLU A 21 -24.09 19.46 -3.84
C GLU A 21 -23.01 18.43 -3.52
N VAL A 22 -23.23 17.15 -3.87
CA VAL A 22 -22.23 16.09 -3.71
C VAL A 22 -20.98 16.38 -4.55
N VAL A 23 -21.15 16.77 -5.81
CA VAL A 23 -20.02 17.12 -6.71
C VAL A 23 -19.26 18.35 -6.21
N ARG A 24 -19.98 19.38 -5.72
CA ARG A 24 -19.37 20.58 -5.13
C ARG A 24 -18.56 20.23 -3.87
N SER A 25 -19.10 19.39 -3.00
CA SER A 25 -18.42 18.90 -1.78
C SER A 25 -17.16 18.07 -2.10
N ASN A 26 -17.24 17.22 -3.13
CA ASN A 26 -16.08 16.46 -3.60
C ASN A 26 -15.00 17.38 -4.20
N LEU A 27 -15.40 18.44 -4.90
CA LEU A 27 -14.46 19.40 -5.47
C LEU A 27 -13.79 20.27 -4.39
N THR A 28 -14.54 20.71 -3.37
CA THR A 28 -13.96 21.50 -2.26
C THR A 28 -12.97 20.69 -1.45
N THR A 29 -13.27 19.41 -1.17
CA THR A 29 -12.33 18.50 -0.51
C THR A 29 -11.13 18.15 -1.40
N HIS A 30 -11.33 17.95 -2.71
CA HIS A 30 -10.24 17.75 -3.68
C HIS A 30 -9.28 18.94 -3.74
N LYS A 31 -9.79 20.18 -3.74
CA LYS A 31 -8.97 21.40 -3.78
C LYS A 31 -7.97 21.49 -2.62
N ARG A 32 -8.29 20.90 -1.46
CA ARG A 32 -7.38 20.83 -0.29
C ARG A 32 -6.08 20.06 -0.57
N ILE A 33 -6.10 19.13 -1.54
CA ILE A 33 -4.91 18.39 -1.96
C ILE A 33 -3.89 19.33 -2.62
N HIS A 34 -4.36 20.31 -3.40
CA HIS A 34 -3.50 21.29 -4.08
C HIS A 34 -3.08 22.43 -3.17
N SER A 35 -3.96 22.88 -2.27
CA SER A 35 -3.64 23.95 -1.32
C SER A 35 -2.85 23.48 -0.10
N GLY A 36 -2.77 22.17 0.16
CA GLY A 36 -2.14 21.60 1.35
C GLY A 36 -2.92 21.82 2.65
N GLU A 37 -4.15 22.34 2.56
CA GLU A 37 -5.02 22.61 3.69
C GLU A 37 -5.38 21.31 4.42
N LYS A 38 -5.02 21.20 5.71
CA LYS A 38 -5.38 20.07 6.59
C LYS A 38 -6.18 20.58 7.79
N PRO A 39 -7.51 20.75 7.65
CA PRO A 39 -8.36 21.32 8.69
C PRO A 39 -8.51 20.44 9.93
N TYR A 40 -8.23 19.13 9.77
CA TYR A 40 -8.35 18.14 10.84
C TYR A 40 -6.96 17.78 11.32
N VAL A 41 -6.66 18.16 12.56
CA VAL A 41 -5.47 17.75 13.30
C VAL A 41 -5.90 16.65 14.27
N CYS A 42 -5.11 15.58 14.34
CA CYS A 42 -5.36 14.49 15.26
C CYS A 42 -4.49 14.69 16.49
N ASP A 43 -5.12 14.94 17.64
CA ASP A 43 -4.43 15.17 18.91
C ASP A 43 -4.05 13.85 19.63
N VAL A 44 -4.56 12.71 19.15
CA VAL A 44 -4.34 11.37 19.72
C VAL A 44 -3.64 10.48 18.68
N CYS A 45 -2.38 10.81 18.40
CA CYS A 45 -1.57 10.07 17.44
C CYS A 45 -1.30 8.65 17.95
N GLY A 46 -1.66 7.61 17.18
CA GLY A 46 -1.10 6.26 17.35
C GLY A 46 -2.04 5.18 17.88
N GLU A 47 -3.33 5.47 18.11
CA GLU A 47 -4.28 4.40 18.44
C GLU A 47 -4.39 3.38 17.29
N LYS A 48 -4.54 2.11 17.68
CA LYS A 48 -4.73 0.98 16.76
C LYS A 48 -6.01 0.24 17.13
N PRO A 49 -7.21 0.82 16.89
CA PRO A 49 -8.46 0.26 17.39
C PRO A 49 -8.87 -1.05 16.72
N TYR A 50 -8.26 -1.38 15.57
CA TYR A 50 -8.66 -2.52 14.76
C TYR A 50 -7.74 -3.71 15.01
N GLU A 51 -8.16 -4.62 15.88
CA GLU A 51 -7.41 -5.84 16.21
C GLU A 51 -7.77 -7.01 15.29
N CYS A 52 -6.79 -7.88 15.03
CA CYS A 52 -7.01 -9.14 14.34
C CYS A 52 -7.31 -10.28 15.32
N ASP A 53 -8.51 -10.84 15.22
CA ASP A 53 -8.99 -11.91 16.12
C ASP A 53 -8.16 -13.21 16.07
N VAL A 54 -7.33 -13.39 15.03
CA VAL A 54 -6.52 -14.61 14.84
C VAL A 54 -5.12 -14.49 15.46
N CYS A 55 -4.52 -13.29 15.46
CA CYS A 55 -3.13 -13.10 15.90
C CYS A 55 -2.92 -11.89 16.82
N ALA A 56 -4.01 -11.28 17.30
CA ALA A 56 -4.04 -10.09 18.17
C ALA A 56 -3.29 -8.86 17.63
N LYS A 57 -2.96 -8.85 16.32
CA LYS A 57 -2.24 -7.72 15.71
C LYS A 57 -3.18 -6.56 15.45
N SER A 58 -2.86 -5.39 16.00
CA SER A 58 -3.70 -4.19 15.88
C SER A 58 -3.24 -3.22 14.78
N PHE A 59 -4.21 -2.55 14.17
CA PHE A 59 -4.06 -1.61 13.06
C PHE A 59 -4.79 -0.30 13.37
N SER A 60 -4.27 0.82 12.88
CA SER A 60 -4.89 2.15 13.01
C SER A 60 -6.03 2.38 12.01
N VAL A 61 -6.10 1.57 10.95
CA VAL A 61 -7.08 1.72 9.88
C VAL A 61 -7.71 0.37 9.57
N LYS A 62 -9.05 0.32 9.52
CA LYS A 62 -9.84 -0.90 9.24
C LYS A 62 -9.41 -1.60 7.95
N HIS A 63 -9.14 -0.83 6.89
CA HIS A 63 -8.69 -1.39 5.60
C HIS A 63 -7.38 -2.20 5.73
N HIS A 64 -6.45 -1.78 6.59
CA HIS A 64 -5.22 -2.53 6.84
C HIS A 64 -5.49 -3.84 7.58
N LEU A 65 -6.43 -3.85 8.54
CA LEU A 65 -6.89 -5.09 9.16
C LEU A 65 -7.51 -6.03 8.11
N THR A 66 -8.42 -5.53 7.27
CA THR A 66 -9.07 -6.35 6.22
C THR A 66 -8.09 -6.93 5.22
N THR A 67 -7.05 -6.18 4.83
CA THR A 67 -6.01 -6.72 3.94
C THR A 67 -5.06 -7.67 4.68
N HIS A 68 -4.86 -7.49 5.98
CA HIS A 68 -4.08 -8.40 6.82
C HIS A 68 -4.77 -9.75 7.01
N THR A 69 -6.09 -9.78 7.25
CA THR A 69 -6.83 -11.04 7.48
C THR A 69 -6.76 -12.01 6.30
N ARG A 70 -6.50 -11.50 5.07
CA ARG A 70 -6.23 -12.32 3.88
C ARG A 70 -5.04 -13.27 4.04
N ILE A 71 -4.10 -12.96 4.93
CA ILE A 71 -2.97 -13.85 5.25
C ILE A 71 -3.46 -15.11 5.96
N HIS A 72 -4.48 -14.99 6.80
CA HIS A 72 -5.05 -16.11 7.56
C HIS A 72 -6.03 -16.93 6.71
N THR A 73 -6.84 -16.27 5.90
CA THR A 73 -7.83 -16.97 5.05
C THR A 73 -7.22 -17.51 3.75
N GLY A 74 -6.04 -17.04 3.37
CA GLY A 74 -5.44 -17.34 2.07
C GLY A 74 -6.13 -16.63 0.89
N ASP A 75 -7.04 -15.68 1.15
CA ASP A 75 -7.78 -14.95 0.13
C ASP A 75 -6.83 -14.14 -0.79
N LYS A 76 -6.96 -14.35 -2.10
CA LYS A 76 -6.14 -13.74 -3.13
C LYS A 76 -7.03 -13.29 -4.30
N PRO A 77 -7.77 -12.18 -4.16
CA PRO A 77 -8.80 -11.80 -5.13
C PRO A 77 -8.23 -11.27 -6.45
N HIS A 78 -6.94 -10.96 -6.52
CA HIS A 78 -6.34 -10.31 -7.69
C HIS A 78 -5.60 -11.33 -8.57
N ARG A 79 -6.19 -11.67 -9.72
CA ARG A 79 -5.59 -12.59 -10.70
C ARG A 79 -4.75 -11.85 -11.74
N CYS A 80 -3.58 -12.41 -12.07
CA CYS A 80 -2.81 -12.03 -13.24
C CYS A 80 -3.43 -12.64 -14.50
N ASP A 81 -3.75 -11.77 -15.44
CA ASP A 81 -4.25 -12.09 -16.78
C ASP A 81 -3.21 -12.81 -17.66
N VAL A 82 -1.92 -12.53 -17.46
CA VAL A 82 -0.84 -13.12 -18.27
C VAL A 82 -0.50 -14.55 -17.82
N CYS A 83 -0.31 -14.80 -16.52
CA CYS A 83 0.16 -16.09 -16.01
C CYS A 83 -0.81 -16.80 -15.07
N GLY A 84 -1.99 -16.23 -14.81
CA GLY A 84 -3.01 -16.83 -13.94
C GLY A 84 -2.70 -16.78 -12.44
N LYS A 85 -1.54 -16.25 -12.00
CA LYS A 85 -1.18 -16.17 -10.58
C LYS A 85 -2.09 -15.23 -9.79
N PHE A 86 -2.41 -15.60 -8.56
CA PHE A 86 -3.27 -14.82 -7.67
C PHE A 86 -2.49 -14.08 -6.57
N PHE A 87 -2.96 -12.89 -6.22
CA PHE A 87 -2.34 -11.99 -5.25
C PHE A 87 -3.37 -11.47 -4.24
N ALA A 88 -2.93 -11.31 -2.99
CA ALA A 88 -3.75 -10.78 -1.89
C ALA A 88 -3.98 -9.26 -1.98
N GLN A 89 -3.15 -8.52 -2.74
CA GLN A 89 -3.27 -7.07 -2.90
C GLN A 89 -3.05 -6.66 -4.36
N ASN A 90 -3.78 -5.63 -4.81
CA ASN A 90 -3.67 -5.11 -6.17
C ASN A 90 -2.28 -4.51 -6.46
N SER A 91 -1.67 -3.84 -5.47
CA SER A 91 -0.31 -3.30 -5.58
C SER A 91 0.72 -4.39 -5.93
N HIS A 92 0.60 -5.56 -5.30
CA HIS A 92 1.46 -6.72 -5.58
C HIS A 92 1.21 -7.28 -6.98
N LEU A 93 -0.04 -7.33 -7.44
CA LEU A 93 -0.36 -7.70 -8.82
C LEU A 93 0.27 -6.72 -9.82
N THR A 94 0.11 -5.41 -9.60
CA THR A 94 0.70 -4.38 -10.48
C THR A 94 2.22 -4.50 -10.53
N ALA A 95 2.89 -4.65 -9.38
CA ALA A 95 4.34 -4.88 -9.34
C ALA A 95 4.73 -6.17 -10.05
N HIS A 96 3.97 -7.25 -9.88
CA HIS A 96 4.18 -8.51 -10.56
C HIS A 96 4.04 -8.39 -12.09
N LYS A 97 3.08 -7.61 -12.60
CA LYS A 97 2.90 -7.41 -14.04
C LYS A 97 4.17 -6.83 -14.71
N ARG A 98 4.98 -6.06 -13.99
CA ARG A 98 6.29 -5.57 -14.49
C ARG A 98 7.27 -6.71 -14.83
N THR A 99 7.12 -7.88 -14.21
CA THR A 99 7.94 -9.06 -14.54
C THR A 99 7.61 -9.64 -15.91
N HIS A 100 6.42 -9.36 -16.44
CA HIS A 100 6.03 -9.77 -17.79
C HIS A 100 6.46 -8.75 -18.84
N THR A 101 6.40 -7.45 -18.52
CA THR A 101 6.79 -6.38 -19.45
C THR A 101 8.30 -6.12 -19.47
N GLY A 102 9.01 -6.52 -18.41
CA GLY A 102 10.42 -6.18 -18.23
C GLY A 102 10.66 -4.72 -17.84
N GLU A 103 9.60 -3.95 -17.56
CA GLU A 103 9.69 -2.55 -17.14
C GLU A 103 10.42 -2.44 -15.79
N LYS A 104 11.51 -1.67 -15.74
CA LYS A 104 12.31 -1.43 -14.53
C LYS A 104 12.37 0.06 -14.20
N PRO A 105 11.37 0.60 -13.48
CA PRO A 105 11.23 2.05 -13.29
C PRO A 105 12.31 2.67 -12.39
N PHE A 106 13.02 1.85 -11.61
CA PHE A 106 13.92 2.33 -10.56
C PHE A 106 15.36 2.21 -11.01
N GLN A 107 15.94 3.31 -11.50
CA GLN A 107 17.33 3.35 -11.97
C GLN A 107 18.29 3.79 -10.86
N CYS A 108 19.47 3.20 -10.83
CA CYS A 108 20.58 3.63 -9.98
C CYS A 108 21.35 4.76 -10.64
N ASP A 109 21.44 5.91 -9.99
CA ASP A 109 22.14 7.07 -10.54
C ASP A 109 23.67 6.91 -10.58
N ILE A 110 24.22 5.94 -9.82
CA ILE A 110 25.68 5.70 -9.75
C ILE A 110 26.16 4.83 -10.92
N CYS A 111 25.37 3.82 -11.32
CA CYS A 111 25.82 2.84 -12.31
C CYS A 111 24.78 2.52 -13.41
N SER A 112 23.70 3.29 -13.46
CA SER A 112 22.60 3.17 -14.42
C SER A 112 21.87 1.83 -14.48
N LYS A 113 22.10 0.94 -13.50
CA LYS A 113 21.34 -0.32 -13.40
C LYS A 113 19.90 -0.04 -12.95
N SER A 114 18.95 -0.66 -13.63
CA SER A 114 17.52 -0.53 -13.31
C SER A 114 16.95 -1.75 -12.59
N PHE A 115 15.96 -1.51 -11.74
CA PHE A 115 15.31 -2.47 -10.84
C PHE A 115 13.78 -2.44 -10.96
N LEU A 116 13.13 -3.53 -10.57
CA LEU A 116 11.67 -3.69 -10.65
C LEU A 116 10.95 -3.01 -9.47
N ALA A 117 11.63 -2.92 -8.33
CA ALA A 117 11.13 -2.31 -7.11
C ALA A 117 12.13 -1.31 -6.50
N SER A 118 11.61 -0.28 -5.82
CA SER A 118 12.43 0.71 -5.10
C SER A 118 13.29 0.09 -4.01
N SER A 119 12.78 -0.93 -3.30
CA SER A 119 13.51 -1.64 -2.26
C SER A 119 14.74 -2.38 -2.79
N GLU A 120 14.65 -2.92 -4.02
CA GLU A 120 15.79 -3.55 -4.70
C GLU A 120 16.86 -2.51 -5.04
N LEU A 121 16.44 -1.34 -5.56
CA LEU A 121 17.34 -0.21 -5.80
C LEU A 121 18.01 0.27 -4.52
N THR A 122 17.27 0.49 -3.43
CA THR A 122 17.83 0.90 -2.13
C THR A 122 18.85 -0.10 -1.63
N CYS A 123 18.55 -1.40 -1.72
CA CYS A 123 19.50 -2.43 -1.35
C CYS A 123 20.75 -2.41 -2.24
N HIS A 124 20.56 -2.20 -3.55
CA HIS A 124 21.67 -2.10 -4.49
C HIS A 124 22.56 -0.88 -4.19
N ILE A 125 21.99 0.27 -3.83
CA ILE A 125 22.77 1.46 -3.47
C ILE A 125 23.76 1.17 -2.34
N ARG A 126 23.40 0.31 -1.38
CA ARG A 126 24.31 -0.12 -0.30
C ARG A 126 25.58 -0.82 -0.80
N THR A 127 25.57 -1.40 -2.00
CA THR A 127 26.79 -1.99 -2.59
C THR A 127 27.79 -0.92 -3.05
N HIS A 128 27.32 0.30 -3.33
CA HIS A 128 28.19 1.44 -3.66
C HIS A 128 28.69 2.13 -2.40
N THR A 129 27.82 2.30 -1.39
CA THR A 129 28.18 3.00 -0.14
C THR A 129 28.95 2.14 0.85
N GLY A 130 28.88 0.81 0.72
CA GLY A 130 29.45 -0.11 1.70
C GLY A 130 28.63 -0.26 2.99
N GLU A 131 27.46 0.37 3.08
CA GLU A 131 26.62 0.36 4.28
C GLU A 131 26.07 -1.05 4.59
N LYS A 132 26.38 -1.57 5.78
CA LYS A 132 25.94 -2.90 6.24
C LYS A 132 25.12 -2.78 7.54
N PRO A 133 23.84 -2.38 7.46
CA PRO A 133 23.05 -2.03 8.64
C PRO A 133 22.62 -3.24 9.48
N TYR A 134 22.80 -4.46 8.98
CA TYR A 134 22.36 -5.68 9.66
C TYR A 134 23.55 -6.42 10.24
N GLN A 135 23.77 -6.28 11.54
CA GLN A 135 24.85 -6.96 12.26
C GLN A 135 24.36 -8.23 12.94
N CYS A 136 25.21 -9.26 12.98
CA CYS A 136 24.98 -10.46 13.78
C CYS A 136 25.40 -10.20 15.23
N ASP A 137 24.51 -10.45 16.17
CA ASP A 137 24.81 -10.21 17.60
C ASP A 137 25.77 -11.26 18.19
N VAL A 138 25.91 -12.43 17.56
CA VAL A 138 26.76 -13.52 18.03
C VAL A 138 28.23 -13.34 17.60
N CYS A 139 28.46 -13.00 16.32
CA CYS A 139 29.81 -12.94 15.75
C CYS A 139 30.18 -11.57 15.17
N HIS A 140 29.30 -10.57 15.35
CA HIS A 140 29.47 -9.18 14.91
C HIS A 140 29.68 -8.97 13.40
N LYS A 141 29.47 -9.99 12.57
CA LYS A 141 29.50 -9.85 11.10
C LYS A 141 28.31 -9.04 10.60
N SER A 142 28.58 -8.05 9.74
CA SER A 142 27.56 -7.17 9.16
C SER A 142 27.21 -7.53 7.72
N PHE A 143 25.95 -7.30 7.35
CA PHE A 143 25.34 -7.65 6.06
C PHE A 143 24.57 -6.47 5.47
N PHE A 144 24.51 -6.40 4.13
CA PHE A 144 23.75 -5.39 3.38
C PHE A 144 22.23 -5.61 3.41
N GLN A 145 21.81 -6.87 3.66
CA GLN A 145 20.42 -7.31 3.64
C GLN A 145 20.07 -8.13 4.89
N LYS A 146 18.87 -7.89 5.43
CA LYS A 146 18.33 -8.66 6.56
C LYS A 146 18.25 -10.15 6.25
N GLY A 147 17.86 -10.52 5.03
CA GLY A 147 17.75 -11.92 4.62
C GLY A 147 19.09 -12.67 4.67
N HIS A 148 20.20 -11.99 4.36
CA HIS A 148 21.54 -12.55 4.50
C HIS A 148 21.91 -12.77 5.97
N LEU A 149 21.60 -11.79 6.84
CA LEU A 149 21.76 -11.96 8.28
C LEU A 149 20.92 -13.12 8.81
N THR A 150 19.64 -13.24 8.45
CA THR A 150 18.78 -14.33 8.89
C THR A 150 19.31 -15.71 8.46
N LYS A 151 19.79 -15.83 7.22
CA LYS A 151 20.46 -17.07 6.77
C LYS A 151 21.74 -17.34 7.55
N HIS A 152 22.53 -16.30 7.81
CA HIS A 152 23.75 -16.41 8.59
C HIS A 152 23.47 -16.87 10.03
N ILE A 153 22.48 -16.31 10.72
CA ILE A 153 22.16 -16.70 12.11
C ILE A 153 21.88 -18.21 12.24
N ARG A 154 21.33 -18.85 11.20
CA ARG A 154 21.09 -20.31 11.20
C ARG A 154 22.36 -21.14 11.33
N VAL A 155 23.54 -20.59 11.04
CA VAL A 155 24.81 -21.30 11.26
C VAL A 155 25.17 -21.38 12.74
N HIS A 156 24.68 -20.44 13.56
CA HIS A 156 24.91 -20.42 15.01
C HIS A 156 23.89 -21.29 15.75
N THR A 157 22.69 -21.47 15.20
CA THR A 157 21.64 -22.32 15.80
C THR A 157 21.71 -23.79 15.39
N GLN A 158 22.65 -24.15 14.50
CA GLN A 158 22.94 -25.54 14.10
C GLN A 158 24.19 -26.10 14.81
N GLN A 159 24.70 -25.38 15.80
CA GLN A 159 25.59 -25.88 16.86
C GLN A 159 24.76 -26.13 18.10
#